data_AF-A0A845MLX0-F1
#
_entry.id   AF-A0A845MLX0-F1
#
_cell.length_a   1.000
_cell.length_b   1.000
_cell.length_c   1.000
_cell.angle_alpha   90.00
_cell.angle_beta   90.00
_cell.angle_gamma   90.00
#
_symmetry.space_group_name_H-M   'P 1'
#
loop_
_entity.id
_entity.type
_entity.pdbx_description
1 polymer ?
#
loop_
_entity_poly.entity_id
_entity_poly.type
_entity_poly.pdbx_seq_one_letter_code
_entity_poly.pdbx_strand_id
1 'polypeptide(L)'
;MRWMSLLQVCLTALLFWPFGQSVYASETDTLAAIRADLQTGSLRPLLSRQTIVNLPQSLQEKWLAEVRFETFAVTGFNQNSERYAARVRLHLAEGEGTDNIASVTFIRVAGTPGTQYTVDQFYDYATGLDLVSLRSQQAWLASRSGEMFMTTLSQDPGNPDLAKLAQGRAAPLALWLAQCSDKPCELAALQAQIDTGQPALWQLRKAFADNDRSAVDSQLSALRSALGDDPWFWQITGIYARHHQHCDWVVVPLQDAWKEQPNSRSLADSALQCSLAAIPQNVETLDARGTVFLDRLSEQLGPQRLSAAIKRYYQHQQRVTPGALSPWMSETTGE
;
A
#
# COMPACT_ATOMS: atom_id res chain seq x y z
N MET A 1 4.67 -49.28 -57.23
CA MET A 1 5.18 -48.71 -55.96
C MET A 1 6.28 -47.73 -56.30
N ARG A 2 6.30 -46.56 -55.63
CA ARG A 2 7.44 -45.63 -55.49
C ARG A 2 7.75 -44.78 -56.77
N TRP A 3 7.68 -43.44 -56.83
CA TRP A 3 8.00 -42.38 -55.86
C TRP A 3 7.21 -41.07 -56.06
N MET A 4 6.42 -40.71 -55.04
CA MET A 4 6.03 -39.34 -54.69
C MET A 4 7.19 -38.68 -53.92
N SER A 5 8.20 -38.14 -54.61
CA SER A 5 9.39 -37.62 -53.91
C SER A 5 10.00 -36.36 -54.51
N LEU A 6 9.18 -35.45 -55.06
CA LEU A 6 9.68 -34.15 -55.54
C LEU A 6 8.87 -32.93 -55.10
N LEU A 7 7.76 -33.10 -54.35
CA LEU A 7 6.93 -31.98 -53.87
C LEU A 7 7.08 -31.66 -52.37
N GLN A 8 8.04 -32.30 -51.70
CA GLN A 8 8.21 -32.20 -50.24
C GLN A 8 9.46 -31.42 -49.81
N VAL A 9 10.19 -30.80 -50.75
CA VAL A 9 11.45 -30.09 -50.45
C VAL A 9 11.30 -28.56 -50.50
N CYS A 10 10.23 -28.01 -51.06
CA CYS A 10 10.03 -26.55 -51.11
C CYS A 10 9.05 -25.98 -50.06
N LEU A 11 8.40 -26.83 -49.25
CA LEU A 11 7.43 -26.37 -48.22
C LEU A 11 7.99 -26.36 -46.79
N THR A 12 9.24 -26.75 -46.59
CA THR A 12 9.89 -26.80 -45.27
C THR A 12 10.80 -25.61 -44.96
N ALA A 13 10.96 -24.67 -45.89
CA ALA A 13 11.84 -23.50 -45.71
C ALA A 13 11.12 -22.21 -45.24
N LEU A 14 9.80 -22.25 -45.00
CA LEU A 14 9.00 -21.07 -44.64
C LEU A 14 8.32 -21.14 -43.25
N LEU A 15 8.69 -22.12 -42.42
CA LEU A 15 8.14 -22.29 -41.06
C LEU A 15 9.11 -21.97 -39.92
N PHE A 16 10.27 -21.38 -40.21
CA PHE A 16 11.06 -20.70 -39.17
C PHE A 16 10.58 -19.27 -39.02
N TRP A 17 9.34 -19.13 -38.54
CA TRP A 17 8.94 -17.91 -37.84
C TRP A 17 9.88 -17.82 -36.61
N PRO A 18 10.58 -16.70 -36.38
CA PRO A 18 11.24 -16.54 -35.11
C PRO A 18 10.11 -16.51 -34.09
N PHE A 19 10.03 -17.53 -33.24
CA PHE A 19 9.38 -17.38 -31.97
C PHE A 19 9.95 -16.11 -31.36
N GLY A 20 9.12 -15.06 -31.29
CA GLY A 20 9.45 -13.88 -30.54
C GLY A 20 9.85 -14.37 -29.17
N GLN A 21 11.14 -14.28 -28.85
CA GLN A 21 11.59 -14.48 -27.49
C GLN A 21 10.92 -13.37 -26.71
N SER A 22 9.85 -13.71 -25.99
CA SER A 22 9.41 -12.92 -24.86
C SER A 22 10.64 -12.76 -24.00
N VAL A 23 11.26 -11.57 -24.04
CA VAL A 23 12.32 -11.19 -23.12
C VAL A 23 11.63 -11.03 -21.77
N TYR A 24 11.32 -12.15 -21.13
CA TYR A 24 11.17 -12.17 -19.70
C TYR A 24 12.56 -11.83 -19.19
N ALA A 25 12.74 -10.61 -18.68
CA ALA A 25 13.94 -10.29 -17.91
C ALA A 25 14.08 -11.39 -16.86
N SER A 26 15.12 -12.22 -17.00
CA SER A 26 15.35 -13.33 -16.10
C SER A 26 15.42 -12.76 -14.69
N GLU A 27 14.63 -13.32 -13.78
CA GLU A 27 14.67 -12.93 -12.39
C GLU A 27 16.12 -13.00 -11.90
N THR A 28 16.64 -11.86 -11.41
CA THR A 28 17.98 -11.80 -10.85
C THR A 28 18.03 -12.61 -9.55
N ASP A 29 19.19 -13.19 -9.24
CA ASP A 29 19.43 -13.91 -7.98
C ASP A 29 19.03 -13.12 -6.74
N THR A 30 19.24 -11.79 -6.74
CA THR A 30 18.83 -10.90 -5.64
C THR A 30 17.32 -10.87 -5.45
N LEU A 31 16.55 -10.69 -6.54
CA LEU A 31 15.08 -10.65 -6.47
C LEU A 31 14.51 -11.99 -5.99
N ALA A 32 15.07 -13.10 -6.50
CA ALA A 32 14.70 -14.44 -6.05
C ALA A 32 14.99 -14.63 -4.55
N ALA A 33 16.15 -14.19 -4.07
CA ALA A 33 16.53 -14.26 -2.66
C ALA A 33 15.62 -13.40 -1.76
N ILE A 34 15.30 -12.17 -2.17
CA ILE A 34 14.35 -11.30 -1.45
C ILE A 34 12.97 -11.96 -1.35
N ARG A 35 12.48 -12.54 -2.46
CA ARG A 35 11.19 -13.25 -2.45
C ARG A 35 11.22 -14.47 -1.53
N ALA A 36 12.30 -15.25 -1.56
CA ALA A 36 12.45 -16.40 -0.68
C ALA A 36 12.42 -16.00 0.81
N ASP A 37 13.09 -14.91 1.18
CA ASP A 37 13.07 -14.39 2.54
C ASP A 37 11.67 -13.93 2.96
N LEU A 38 10.94 -13.24 2.07
CA LEU A 38 9.58 -12.74 2.33
C LEU A 38 8.51 -13.84 2.30
N GLN A 39 8.72 -14.94 1.57
CA GLN A 39 7.80 -16.09 1.54
C GLN A 39 7.57 -16.73 2.90
N THR A 40 8.41 -16.44 3.89
CA THR A 40 8.21 -16.86 5.28
C THR A 40 7.02 -16.19 5.96
N GLY A 41 6.42 -15.15 5.35
CA GLY A 41 5.34 -14.36 5.97
C GLY A 41 5.84 -13.40 7.07
N SER A 42 7.15 -13.13 7.09
CA SER A 42 7.81 -12.28 8.09
C SER A 42 8.91 -11.45 7.46
N LEU A 43 9.14 -10.25 8.01
CA LEU A 43 10.30 -9.42 7.65
C LEU A 43 11.61 -9.92 8.27
N ARG A 44 11.57 -10.87 9.20
CA ARG A 44 12.75 -11.33 9.94
C ARG A 44 13.91 -11.82 9.03
N PRO A 45 13.70 -12.65 7.99
CA PRO A 45 14.81 -13.11 7.17
C PRO A 45 15.39 -12.01 6.27
N LEU A 46 14.56 -11.07 5.83
CA LEU A 46 15.05 -9.89 5.11
C LEU A 46 15.88 -9.01 6.03
N LEU A 47 15.39 -8.77 7.25
CA LEU A 47 16.05 -7.92 8.23
C LEU A 47 17.29 -8.56 8.83
N SER A 48 17.44 -9.89 8.82
CA SER A 48 18.71 -10.52 9.25
C SER A 48 19.88 -10.20 8.31
N ARG A 49 19.60 -9.71 7.10
CA ARG A 49 20.59 -9.26 6.11
C ARG A 49 20.93 -7.77 6.23
N GLN A 50 20.36 -7.07 7.22
CA GLN A 50 20.60 -5.64 7.40
C GLN A 50 22.00 -5.34 7.93
N THR A 51 22.58 -4.24 7.45
CA THR A 51 23.89 -3.70 7.86
C THR A 51 23.78 -2.27 8.42
N ILE A 52 22.54 -1.85 8.71
CA ILE A 52 22.13 -0.48 9.03
C ILE A 52 22.34 -0.17 10.50
N VAL A 53 21.80 -0.99 11.39
CA VAL A 53 21.73 -0.72 12.84
C VAL A 53 22.48 -1.79 13.62
N ASN A 54 23.53 -1.39 14.34
CA ASN A 54 24.24 -2.20 15.34
C ASN A 54 23.42 -2.29 16.65
N LEU A 55 22.12 -2.53 16.54
CA LEU A 55 21.25 -2.68 17.72
C LEU A 55 21.35 -4.13 18.22
N PRO A 56 21.35 -4.39 19.54
CA PRO A 56 21.40 -5.74 20.08
C PRO A 56 20.34 -6.63 19.42
N GLN A 57 20.70 -7.86 19.06
CA GLN A 57 19.79 -8.78 18.37
C GLN A 57 18.48 -9.00 19.13
N SER A 58 18.54 -9.03 20.48
CA SER A 58 17.37 -9.14 21.36
C SER A 58 16.38 -7.97 21.23
N LEU A 59 16.86 -6.81 20.82
CA LEU A 59 16.05 -5.64 20.55
C LEU A 59 15.49 -5.68 19.12
N GLN A 60 16.28 -6.04 18.12
CA GLN A 60 15.80 -6.23 16.74
C GLN A 60 14.71 -7.32 16.65
N GLU A 61 14.91 -8.43 17.37
CA GLU A 61 13.95 -9.54 17.45
C GLU A 61 12.66 -9.15 18.17
N LYS A 62 12.68 -8.19 19.10
CA LYS A 62 11.45 -7.69 19.74
C LYS A 62 10.74 -6.63 18.90
N TRP A 63 11.49 -5.77 18.21
CA TRP A 63 10.92 -4.62 17.49
C TRP A 63 10.32 -4.98 16.14
N LEU A 64 10.84 -6.00 15.46
CA LEU A 64 10.53 -6.26 14.05
C LEU A 64 10.01 -7.69 13.79
N ALA A 65 10.05 -8.59 14.77
CA ALA A 65 9.60 -9.98 14.57
C ALA A 65 8.07 -10.15 14.58
N GLU A 66 7.31 -9.12 14.95
CA GLU A 66 5.85 -9.21 15.06
C GLU A 66 5.10 -8.78 13.80
N VAL A 67 5.78 -8.21 12.80
CA VAL A 67 5.14 -7.89 11.51
C VAL A 67 4.96 -9.18 10.73
N ARG A 68 3.79 -9.80 10.94
CA ARG A 68 3.32 -10.94 10.15
C ARG A 68 2.45 -10.44 9.00
N PHE A 69 2.69 -10.98 7.82
CA PHE A 69 1.89 -10.69 6.64
C PHE A 69 1.48 -11.98 5.96
N GLU A 70 0.27 -12.01 5.41
CA GLU A 70 -0.29 -13.17 4.72
C GLU A 70 0.30 -13.32 3.32
N THR A 71 0.51 -12.20 2.64
CA THR A 71 1.05 -12.18 1.29
C THR A 71 1.81 -10.89 1.01
N PHE A 72 2.57 -10.88 -0.07
CA PHE A 72 3.36 -9.73 -0.48
C PHE A 72 3.45 -9.62 -2.00
N ALA A 73 3.78 -8.43 -2.48
CA ALA A 73 4.12 -8.18 -3.87
C ALA A 73 5.35 -7.28 -3.96
N VAL A 74 6.30 -7.63 -4.83
CA VAL A 74 7.38 -6.69 -5.21
C VAL A 74 6.84 -5.81 -6.33
N THR A 75 6.55 -4.55 -6.03
CA THR A 75 5.86 -3.61 -6.93
C THR A 75 6.80 -2.67 -7.66
N GLY A 76 8.10 -2.74 -7.35
CA GLY A 76 9.17 -2.10 -8.09
C GLY A 76 10.49 -2.77 -7.73
N PHE A 77 11.32 -3.07 -8.72
CA PHE A 77 12.64 -3.64 -8.51
C PHE A 77 13.60 -3.09 -9.55
N ASN A 78 14.76 -2.62 -9.11
CA ASN A 78 15.86 -2.22 -9.97
C ASN A 78 17.17 -2.73 -9.37
N GLN A 79 18.07 -3.19 -10.23
CA GLN A 79 19.38 -3.69 -9.85
C GLN A 79 20.42 -3.35 -10.91
N ASN A 80 21.62 -2.99 -10.46
CA ASN A 80 22.85 -3.03 -11.24
C ASN A 80 23.90 -3.90 -10.50
N SER A 81 25.16 -3.86 -10.93
CA SER A 81 26.25 -4.64 -10.30
C SER A 81 26.59 -4.21 -8.88
N GLU A 82 26.29 -2.97 -8.50
CA GLU A 82 26.70 -2.37 -7.22
C GLU A 82 25.56 -2.28 -6.21
N ARG A 83 24.34 -2.03 -6.71
CA ARG A 83 23.18 -1.65 -5.90
C ARG A 83 21.90 -2.29 -6.44
N TYR A 84 21.01 -2.62 -5.52
CA TYR A 84 19.60 -2.87 -5.83
C TYR A 84 18.70 -1.96 -5.00
N ALA A 85 17.47 -1.77 -5.47
CA ALA A 85 16.37 -1.21 -4.70
C ALA A 85 15.10 -2.00 -5.02
N ALA A 86 14.35 -2.36 -3.96
CA ALA A 86 13.06 -3.01 -4.07
C ALA A 86 12.01 -2.22 -3.30
N ARG A 87 10.85 -2.05 -3.93
CA ARG A 87 9.62 -1.63 -3.28
C ARG A 87 8.74 -2.86 -3.11
N VAL A 88 8.30 -3.08 -1.89
CA VAL A 88 7.51 -4.25 -1.51
C VAL A 88 6.22 -3.78 -0.85
N ARG A 89 5.11 -4.36 -1.27
CA ARG A 89 3.80 -4.22 -0.64
C ARG A 89 3.57 -5.46 0.22
N LEU A 90 3.23 -5.26 1.48
CA LEU A 90 2.88 -6.33 2.43
C LEU A 90 1.39 -6.25 2.72
N HIS A 91 0.72 -7.40 2.68
CA HIS A 91 -0.68 -7.54 3.08
C HIS A 91 -0.70 -8.17 4.46
N LEU A 92 -0.97 -7.36 5.49
CA LEU A 92 -0.99 -7.83 6.88
C LEU A 92 -2.22 -8.72 7.11
N ALA A 93 -2.12 -9.61 8.09
CA ALA A 93 -3.22 -10.50 8.46
C ALA A 93 -4.37 -9.71 9.10
N GLU A 94 -5.61 -10.07 8.77
CA GLU A 94 -6.78 -9.44 9.40
C GLU A 94 -6.83 -9.77 10.91
N GLY A 95 -6.80 -8.74 11.77
CA GLY A 95 -6.79 -8.92 13.23
C GLY A 95 -7.53 -7.82 13.99
N GLU A 96 -8.83 -8.03 14.22
CA GLU A 96 -9.67 -7.56 15.34
C GLU A 96 -9.46 -6.12 15.90
N GLY A 97 -9.42 -5.12 15.03
CA GLY A 97 -9.67 -3.71 15.35
C GLY A 97 -10.91 -3.22 14.60
N THR A 98 -11.72 -2.35 15.21
CA THR A 98 -13.09 -1.99 14.76
C THR A 98 -13.20 -1.27 13.40
N ASP A 99 -12.11 -1.05 12.68
CA ASP A 99 -12.12 -0.46 11.35
C ASP A 99 -11.52 -1.46 10.36
N ASN A 100 -12.37 -2.09 9.55
CA ASN A 100 -12.05 -3.01 8.44
C ASN A 100 -11.22 -2.34 7.33
N ILE A 101 -10.07 -1.75 7.66
CA ILE A 101 -9.09 -1.25 6.71
C ILE A 101 -8.11 -2.40 6.52
N ALA A 102 -8.22 -3.12 5.41
CA ALA A 102 -7.19 -4.07 5.00
C ALA A 102 -5.81 -3.38 5.12
N SER A 103 -5.00 -3.79 6.09
CA SER A 103 -3.79 -3.06 6.48
C SER A 103 -2.67 -3.47 5.53
N VAL A 104 -2.59 -2.74 4.42
CA VAL A 104 -1.46 -2.81 3.51
C VAL A 104 -0.40 -1.82 3.97
N THR A 105 0.84 -2.30 4.10
CA THR A 105 2.00 -1.43 4.23
C THR A 105 2.91 -1.56 3.02
N PHE A 106 3.69 -0.51 2.76
CA PHE A 106 4.74 -0.51 1.76
C PHE A 106 6.08 -0.36 2.46
N ILE A 107 7.06 -1.13 2.03
CA ILE A 107 8.44 -0.98 2.46
C ILE A 107 9.34 -0.73 1.24
N ARG A 108 10.41 0.03 1.47
CA ARG A 108 11.52 0.16 0.53
C ARG A 108 12.77 -0.41 1.17
N VAL A 109 13.46 -1.24 0.42
CA VAL A 109 14.75 -1.81 0.81
C VAL A 109 15.77 -1.57 -0.30
N ALA A 110 17.02 -1.33 0.07
CA ALA A 110 18.13 -1.24 -0.87
C ALA A 110 19.40 -1.78 -0.24
N GLY A 111 20.37 -2.12 -1.09
CA GLY A 111 21.70 -2.54 -0.66
C GLY A 111 22.50 -3.22 -1.75
N THR A 112 23.38 -4.14 -1.36
CA THR A 112 24.32 -4.81 -2.26
C THR A 112 23.67 -6.06 -2.85
N PRO A 113 23.68 -6.27 -4.18
CA PRO A 113 23.01 -7.38 -4.84
C PRO A 113 23.72 -8.73 -4.66
N GLY A 114 23.00 -9.83 -4.89
CA GLY A 114 23.49 -11.22 -4.88
C GLY A 114 22.57 -12.18 -4.13
N THR A 115 22.86 -13.49 -4.17
CA THR A 115 22.15 -14.49 -3.34
C THR A 115 22.35 -14.24 -1.83
N GLN A 116 23.49 -13.65 -1.48
CA GLN A 116 23.81 -13.13 -0.14
C GLN A 116 23.68 -11.61 -0.07
N TYR A 117 22.63 -11.05 -0.68
CA TYR A 117 22.40 -9.60 -0.65
C TYR A 117 22.39 -9.04 0.77
N THR A 118 22.72 -7.75 0.88
CA THR A 118 22.65 -6.99 2.13
C THR A 118 21.57 -5.93 2.06
N VAL A 119 20.95 -5.59 3.20
CA VAL A 119 20.04 -4.45 3.31
C VAL A 119 20.80 -3.31 4.00
N ASP A 120 21.11 -2.24 3.29
CA ASP A 120 21.78 -1.05 3.84
C ASP A 120 20.86 0.19 3.90
N GLN A 121 19.64 0.07 3.37
CA GLN A 121 18.53 1.01 3.54
C GLN A 121 17.23 0.24 3.77
N PHE A 122 16.44 0.71 4.73
CA PHE A 122 15.10 0.20 5.02
C PHE A 122 14.21 1.38 5.40
N TYR A 123 13.06 1.49 4.74
CA TYR A 123 12.03 2.45 5.06
C TYR A 123 10.65 1.78 5.05
N ASP A 124 9.88 1.99 6.12
CA ASP A 124 8.47 1.61 6.20
C ASP A 124 7.57 2.83 5.96
N TYR A 125 6.84 2.82 4.85
CA TYR A 125 5.94 3.91 4.49
C TYR A 125 4.68 3.95 5.35
N ALA A 126 4.29 2.90 6.09
CA ALA A 126 3.15 3.02 7.00
C ALA A 126 3.48 3.96 8.15
N THR A 127 4.61 3.72 8.80
CA THR A 127 4.98 4.35 10.08
C THR A 127 6.01 5.49 9.93
N GLY A 128 6.67 5.57 8.78
CA GLY A 128 7.81 6.47 8.55
C GLY A 128 9.11 5.97 9.19
N LEU A 129 9.18 4.69 9.58
CA LEU A 129 10.37 4.12 10.20
C LEU A 129 11.50 3.99 9.18
N ASP A 130 12.52 4.84 9.34
CA ASP A 130 13.78 4.77 8.64
C ASP A 130 14.89 4.23 9.55
N LEU A 131 15.37 3.01 9.26
CA LEU A 131 16.45 2.42 10.04
C LEU A 131 17.77 3.19 9.90
N VAL A 132 17.99 3.89 8.78
CA VAL A 132 19.18 4.73 8.57
C VAL A 132 19.14 5.93 9.51
N SER A 133 17.98 6.59 9.59
CA SER A 133 17.76 7.69 10.52
C SER A 133 17.84 7.22 11.98
N LEU A 134 17.37 6.02 12.31
CA LEU A 134 17.51 5.46 13.65
C LEU A 134 18.99 5.26 14.05
N ARG A 135 19.83 4.74 13.14
CA ARG A 135 21.29 4.67 13.35
C ARG A 135 21.89 6.05 13.63
N SER A 136 21.47 7.08 12.89
CA SER A 136 22.00 8.45 13.11
C SER A 136 21.74 8.98 14.52
N GLN A 137 20.74 8.41 15.23
CA GLN A 137 20.41 8.74 16.60
C GLN A 137 21.11 7.87 17.65
N GLN A 138 22.12 7.08 17.26
CA GLN A 138 22.84 6.16 18.15
C GLN A 138 23.37 6.85 19.41
N ALA A 139 23.93 8.06 19.29
CA ALA A 139 24.44 8.81 20.44
C ALA A 139 23.33 9.12 21.46
N TRP A 140 22.11 9.42 20.99
CA TRP A 140 20.98 9.60 21.88
C TRP A 140 20.44 8.28 22.42
N LEU A 141 20.34 7.24 21.58
CA LEU A 141 19.89 5.91 22.00
C LEU A 141 20.78 5.34 23.13
N ALA A 142 22.07 5.66 23.11
CA ALA A 142 23.04 5.30 24.16
C ALA A 142 23.05 6.28 25.36
N SER A 143 22.26 7.35 25.33
CA SER A 143 22.07 8.22 26.49
C SER A 143 21.04 7.64 27.44
N ARG A 144 21.04 8.09 28.69
CA ARG A 144 20.02 7.70 29.69
C ARG A 144 18.58 7.88 29.18
N SER A 145 18.30 8.94 28.42
CA SER A 145 16.95 9.18 27.88
C SER A 145 16.59 8.19 26.76
N GLY A 146 17.55 7.84 25.91
CA GLY A 146 17.39 6.82 24.90
C GLY A 146 17.19 5.44 25.52
N GLU A 147 18.01 5.06 26.50
CA GLU A 147 17.88 3.77 27.22
C GLU A 147 16.52 3.64 27.92
N MET A 148 16.06 4.72 28.57
CA MET A 148 14.71 4.78 29.16
C MET A 148 13.64 4.61 28.07
N PHE A 149 13.75 5.33 26.94
CA PHE A 149 12.83 5.18 25.83
C PHE A 149 12.77 3.73 25.32
N MET A 150 13.91 3.11 25.03
CA MET A 150 13.97 1.74 24.51
C MET A 150 13.45 0.71 25.52
N THR A 151 13.74 0.93 26.80
CA THR A 151 13.29 0.04 27.88
C THR A 151 11.79 0.16 28.10
N THR A 152 11.26 1.38 28.20
CA THR A 152 9.82 1.65 28.29
C THR A 152 9.10 1.08 27.08
N LEU A 153 9.60 1.34 25.86
CA LEU A 153 9.00 0.85 24.63
C LEU A 153 8.95 -0.68 24.60
N SER A 154 10.02 -1.35 25.06
CA SER A 154 10.06 -2.81 25.13
C SER A 154 9.16 -3.41 26.22
N GLN A 155 8.81 -2.66 27.26
CA GLN A 155 8.01 -3.15 28.39
C GLN A 155 6.52 -2.84 28.21
N ASP A 156 6.22 -1.63 27.75
CA ASP A 156 4.88 -1.10 27.58
C ASP A 156 4.87 -0.09 26.42
N PRO A 157 4.61 -0.56 25.18
CA PRO A 157 4.40 0.31 24.03
C PRO A 157 3.22 1.27 24.20
N GLY A 158 2.32 1.05 25.15
CA GLY A 158 1.21 1.96 25.47
C GLY A 158 1.58 3.12 26.40
N ASN A 159 2.82 3.17 26.87
CA ASN A 159 3.20 4.12 27.90
C ASN A 159 3.20 5.58 27.35
N PRO A 160 2.45 6.50 27.98
CA PRO A 160 2.34 7.89 27.51
C PRO A 160 3.66 8.68 27.62
N ASP A 161 4.61 8.25 28.47
CA ASP A 161 5.90 8.91 28.62
C ASP A 161 6.81 8.72 27.38
N LEU A 162 6.50 7.76 26.50
CA LEU A 162 7.26 7.52 25.27
C LEU A 162 7.32 8.77 24.37
N ALA A 163 6.21 9.51 24.28
CA ALA A 163 6.16 10.76 23.53
C ALA A 163 7.13 11.81 24.08
N LYS A 164 7.20 11.93 25.42
CA LYS A 164 8.11 12.87 26.09
C LYS A 164 9.56 12.46 25.94
N LEU A 165 9.85 11.17 26.10
CA LEU A 165 11.21 10.62 25.97
C LEU A 165 11.78 10.81 24.56
N ALA A 166 10.93 10.67 23.53
CA ALA A 166 11.28 10.83 22.13
C ALA A 166 10.93 12.21 21.54
N GLN A 167 10.67 13.22 22.37
CA GLN A 167 10.25 14.55 21.90
C GLN A 167 11.26 15.13 20.90
N GLY A 168 10.77 15.57 19.73
CA GLY A 168 11.61 16.12 18.66
C GLY A 168 12.39 15.08 17.86
N ARG A 169 12.12 13.78 18.06
CA ARG A 169 12.88 12.67 17.45
C ARG A 169 11.98 11.80 16.59
N ALA A 170 11.90 12.16 15.31
CA ALA A 170 11.10 11.45 14.31
C ALA A 170 11.38 9.93 14.25
N ALA A 171 12.64 9.49 14.14
CA ALA A 171 12.94 8.06 13.99
C ALA A 171 12.55 7.20 15.21
N PRO A 172 12.81 7.62 16.46
CA PRO A 172 12.28 6.94 17.65
C PRO A 172 10.75 6.93 17.72
N LEU A 173 10.08 8.04 17.39
CA LEU A 173 8.61 8.09 17.36
C LEU A 173 8.04 7.16 16.27
N ALA A 174 8.71 7.04 15.12
CA ALA A 174 8.35 6.07 14.07
C ALA A 174 8.58 4.62 14.51
N LEU A 175 9.64 4.36 15.26
CA LEU A 175 9.86 3.04 15.86
C LEU A 175 8.76 2.70 16.86
N TRP A 176 8.32 3.66 17.67
CA TRP A 176 7.19 3.47 18.57
C TRP A 176 5.92 3.16 17.80
N LEU A 177 5.61 3.95 16.77
CA LEU A 177 4.44 3.74 15.91
C LEU A 177 4.45 2.34 15.25
N ALA A 178 5.61 1.87 14.77
CA ALA A 178 5.75 0.55 14.16
C ALA A 178 5.43 -0.61 15.12
N GLN A 179 5.61 -0.42 16.43
CA GLN A 179 5.26 -1.42 17.44
C GLN A 179 3.79 -1.36 17.87
N CYS A 180 3.08 -0.32 17.45
CA CYS A 180 1.68 -0.12 17.80
C CYS A 180 0.70 -0.55 16.71
N SER A 181 1.16 -1.20 15.63
CA SER A 181 0.27 -1.68 14.57
C SER A 181 -0.85 -2.53 15.17
N ASP A 182 -2.10 -2.10 14.95
CA ASP A 182 -3.30 -2.78 15.42
C ASP A 182 -3.38 -2.87 16.97
N LYS A 183 -2.73 -1.92 17.66
CA LYS A 183 -2.77 -1.78 19.12
C LYS A 183 -3.40 -0.43 19.50
N PRO A 184 -4.03 -0.32 20.68
CA PRO A 184 -4.58 0.96 21.17
C PRO A 184 -3.56 2.10 21.25
N CYS A 185 -2.27 1.78 21.43
CA CYS A 185 -1.20 2.77 21.49
C CYS A 185 -0.93 3.49 20.16
N GLU A 186 -1.44 2.97 19.04
CA GLU A 186 -1.24 3.56 17.71
C GLU A 186 -1.70 5.01 17.68
N LEU A 187 -2.88 5.30 18.26
CA LEU A 187 -3.42 6.65 18.28
C LEU A 187 -2.50 7.63 19.01
N ALA A 188 -1.95 7.22 20.16
CA ALA A 188 -1.02 8.03 20.92
C ALA A 188 0.29 8.25 20.16
N ALA A 189 0.83 7.19 19.54
CA ALA A 189 2.04 7.26 18.73
C ALA A 189 1.84 8.17 17.50
N LEU A 190 0.72 8.03 16.78
CA LEU A 190 0.34 8.86 15.63
C LEU A 190 0.23 10.34 16.00
N GLN A 191 -0.40 10.64 17.14
CA GLN A 191 -0.56 12.02 17.61
C GLN A 191 0.79 12.66 18.00
N ALA A 192 1.67 11.88 18.62
CA ALA A 192 3.00 12.33 19.00
C ALA A 192 3.99 12.39 17.82
N GLN A 193 3.67 11.72 16.71
CA GLN A 193 4.56 11.59 15.56
C GLN A 193 4.85 12.95 14.91
N ILE A 194 6.11 13.13 14.51
CA ILE A 194 6.60 14.34 13.87
C ILE A 194 6.89 14.04 12.40
N ASP A 195 6.60 15.02 11.55
CA ASP A 195 6.89 14.93 10.12
C ASP A 195 8.36 14.71 9.85
N THR A 196 8.64 13.77 8.94
CA THR A 196 9.98 13.51 8.43
C THR A 196 10.12 14.06 7.02
N GLY A 197 11.34 14.14 6.50
CA GLY A 197 11.57 14.51 5.10
C GLY A 197 11.14 13.44 4.09
N GLN A 198 10.84 12.21 4.54
CA GLN A 198 10.32 11.14 3.70
C GLN A 198 8.82 10.93 3.95
N PRO A 199 8.04 10.58 2.91
CA PRO A 199 6.59 10.47 3.03
C PRO A 199 6.18 9.23 3.82
N ALA A 200 5.11 9.32 4.60
CA ALA A 200 4.50 8.19 5.29
C ALA A 200 2.96 8.24 5.23
N LEU A 201 2.31 7.08 5.19
CA LEU A 201 0.85 6.93 5.12
C LEU A 201 0.16 7.55 6.34
N TRP A 202 0.79 7.51 7.52
CA TRP A 202 0.24 8.17 8.70
C TRP A 202 0.09 9.68 8.53
N GLN A 203 1.00 10.34 7.78
CA GLN A 203 0.93 11.78 7.52
C GLN A 203 -0.30 12.09 6.66
N LEU A 204 -0.58 11.23 5.68
CA LEU A 204 -1.78 11.32 4.86
C LEU A 204 -3.05 11.14 5.70
N ARG A 205 -3.09 10.11 6.56
CA ARG A 205 -4.22 9.87 7.48
C ARG A 205 -4.44 11.07 8.40
N LYS A 206 -3.37 11.60 8.98
CA LYS A 206 -3.41 12.78 9.86
C LYS A 206 -3.93 14.01 9.12
N ALA A 207 -3.47 14.26 7.89
CA ALA A 207 -3.96 15.38 7.08
C ALA A 207 -5.47 15.30 6.81
N PHE A 208 -6.01 14.10 6.54
CA PHE A 208 -7.46 13.91 6.45
C PHE A 208 -8.16 14.18 7.79
N ALA A 209 -7.63 13.67 8.90
CA ALA A 209 -8.21 13.88 10.23
C ALA A 209 -8.21 15.37 10.65
N ASP A 210 -7.16 16.10 10.30
CA ASP A 210 -6.95 17.51 10.63
C ASP A 210 -7.69 18.46 9.68
N ASN A 211 -8.46 17.94 8.71
CA ASN A 211 -9.15 18.69 7.66
C ASN A 211 -8.19 19.58 6.82
N ASP A 212 -6.94 19.16 6.63
CA ASP A 212 -5.94 19.90 5.87
C ASP A 212 -5.81 19.36 4.45
N ARG A 213 -6.61 19.92 3.53
CA ARG A 213 -6.59 19.55 2.11
C ARG A 213 -5.21 19.78 1.46
N SER A 214 -4.50 20.85 1.82
CA SER A 214 -3.19 21.13 1.22
C SER A 214 -2.17 20.08 1.63
N ALA A 215 -2.21 19.64 2.90
CA ALA A 215 -1.40 18.54 3.37
C ALA A 215 -1.80 17.22 2.70
N VAL A 216 -3.10 16.94 2.52
CA VAL A 216 -3.57 15.76 1.77
C VAL A 216 -2.97 15.76 0.36
N ASP A 217 -3.12 16.84 -0.40
CA ASP A 217 -2.62 16.92 -1.78
C ASP A 217 -1.09 16.75 -1.84
N SER A 218 -0.35 17.39 -0.92
CA SER A 218 1.10 17.29 -0.83
C SER A 218 1.55 15.86 -0.49
N GLN A 219 0.93 15.23 0.52
CA GLN A 219 1.29 13.87 0.96
C GLN A 219 0.91 12.82 -0.09
N LEU A 220 -0.23 12.98 -0.77
CA LEU A 220 -0.61 12.14 -1.90
C LEU A 220 0.44 12.21 -3.00
N SER A 221 0.86 13.42 -3.39
CA SER A 221 1.90 13.60 -4.42
C SER A 221 3.23 12.97 -4.03
N ALA A 222 3.66 13.16 -2.78
CA ALA A 222 4.92 12.60 -2.26
C ALA A 222 4.88 11.06 -2.22
N LEU A 223 3.78 10.49 -1.71
CA LEU A 223 3.58 9.04 -1.65
C LEU A 223 3.49 8.44 -3.05
N ARG A 224 2.79 9.05 -4.01
CA ARG A 224 2.78 8.60 -5.41
C ARG A 224 4.16 8.61 -6.04
N SER A 225 4.94 9.64 -5.77
CA SER A 225 6.32 9.73 -6.29
C SER A 225 7.19 8.58 -5.78
N ALA A 226 6.98 8.15 -4.53
CA ALA A 226 7.73 7.06 -3.91
C ALA A 226 7.17 5.65 -4.24
N LEU A 227 5.86 5.51 -4.23
CA LEU A 227 5.12 4.25 -4.38
C LEU A 227 4.67 3.96 -5.82
N GLY A 228 4.88 4.90 -6.74
CA GLY A 228 4.34 4.82 -8.09
C GLY A 228 2.81 4.77 -8.11
N ASP A 229 2.24 4.41 -9.24
CA ASP A 229 0.80 4.27 -9.39
C ASP A 229 0.32 2.88 -8.90
N ASP A 230 0.55 2.53 -7.63
CA ASP A 230 0.04 1.28 -7.05
C ASP A 230 -1.47 1.40 -6.73
N PRO A 231 -2.36 0.51 -7.21
CA PRO A 231 -3.79 0.57 -6.92
C PRO A 231 -4.14 0.53 -5.43
N TRP A 232 -3.32 -0.13 -4.62
CA TRP A 232 -3.59 -0.26 -3.19
C TRP A 232 -3.37 1.06 -2.45
N PHE A 233 -2.43 1.88 -2.93
CA PHE A 233 -2.26 3.22 -2.39
C PHE A 233 -3.52 4.07 -2.59
N TRP A 234 -4.12 4.01 -3.78
CA TRP A 234 -5.37 4.68 -4.08
C TRP A 234 -6.56 4.12 -3.29
N GLN A 235 -6.62 2.80 -3.09
CA GLN A 235 -7.61 2.19 -2.22
C GLN A 235 -7.52 2.73 -0.79
N ILE A 236 -6.32 2.77 -0.19
CA ILE A 236 -6.08 3.33 1.15
C ILE A 236 -6.51 4.80 1.20
N THR A 237 -6.15 5.58 0.19
CA THR A 237 -6.57 6.99 0.07
C THR A 237 -8.09 7.13 0.10
N GLY A 238 -8.81 6.31 -0.67
CA GLY A 238 -10.27 6.30 -0.68
C GLY A 238 -10.88 5.87 0.65
N ILE A 239 -10.25 4.94 1.38
CA ILE A 239 -10.67 4.54 2.73
C ILE A 239 -10.54 5.71 3.71
N TYR A 240 -9.38 6.37 3.76
CA TYR A 240 -9.18 7.53 4.65
C TYR A 240 -10.13 8.67 4.31
N ALA A 241 -10.30 8.98 3.02
CA ALA A 241 -11.25 9.99 2.58
C ALA A 241 -12.70 9.66 2.99
N ARG A 242 -13.15 8.41 2.89
CA ARG A 242 -14.48 8.00 3.37
C ARG A 242 -14.60 8.14 4.88
N HIS A 243 -13.62 7.60 5.61
CA HIS A 243 -13.61 7.61 7.08
C HIS A 243 -13.69 9.04 7.63
N HIS A 244 -13.00 9.99 6.99
CA HIS A 244 -12.99 11.40 7.38
C HIS A 244 -13.96 12.29 6.57
N GLN A 245 -14.89 11.70 5.79
CA GLN A 245 -15.92 12.43 5.04
C GLN A 245 -15.39 13.46 4.01
N HIS A 246 -14.25 13.16 3.38
CA HIS A 246 -13.55 14.01 2.41
C HIS A 246 -13.44 13.38 1.01
N CYS A 247 -14.41 12.54 0.63
CA CYS A 247 -14.40 11.92 -0.70
C CYS A 247 -14.47 12.92 -1.85
N ASP A 248 -15.03 14.11 -1.63
CA ASP A 248 -15.03 15.21 -2.61
C ASP A 248 -13.62 15.67 -2.99
N TRP A 249 -12.62 15.48 -2.13
CA TRP A 249 -11.23 15.85 -2.42
C TRP A 249 -10.55 14.86 -3.36
N VAL A 250 -10.93 13.58 -3.32
CA VAL A 250 -10.20 12.49 -3.99
C VAL A 250 -11.03 11.73 -5.03
N VAL A 251 -12.33 12.02 -5.18
CA VAL A 251 -13.20 11.30 -6.12
C VAL A 251 -12.65 11.33 -7.55
N VAL A 252 -12.20 12.49 -8.01
CA VAL A 252 -11.64 12.65 -9.36
C VAL A 252 -10.32 11.86 -9.50
N PRO A 253 -9.31 12.06 -8.63
CA PRO A 253 -8.09 11.24 -8.65
C PRO A 253 -8.33 9.73 -8.59
N LEU A 254 -9.32 9.27 -7.81
CA LEU A 254 -9.66 7.84 -7.71
C LEU A 254 -10.25 7.29 -9.01
N GLN A 255 -11.15 8.04 -9.65
CA GLN A 255 -11.72 7.67 -10.94
C GLN A 255 -10.65 7.64 -12.04
N ASP A 256 -9.76 8.63 -12.06
CA ASP A 256 -8.64 8.68 -13.00
C ASP A 256 -7.67 7.52 -12.77
N ALA A 257 -7.30 7.23 -11.53
CA ALA A 257 -6.44 6.09 -11.18
C ALA A 257 -7.04 4.75 -11.60
N TRP A 258 -8.35 4.57 -11.40
CA TRP A 258 -9.05 3.37 -11.86
C TRP A 258 -9.09 3.27 -13.39
N LYS A 259 -9.29 4.39 -14.09
CA LYS A 259 -9.29 4.42 -15.56
C LYS A 259 -7.98 3.90 -16.15
N GLU A 260 -6.85 4.22 -15.52
CA GLU A 260 -5.52 3.72 -15.90
C GLU A 260 -5.30 2.24 -15.51
N GLN A 261 -6.03 1.74 -14.51
CA GLN A 261 -5.90 0.38 -13.99
C GLN A 261 -7.27 -0.32 -13.83
N PRO A 262 -8.02 -0.51 -14.94
CA PRO A 262 -9.42 -0.92 -14.88
C PRO A 262 -9.60 -2.28 -14.21
N ASN A 263 -8.62 -3.17 -14.29
CA ASN A 263 -8.69 -4.53 -13.74
C ASN A 263 -8.59 -4.57 -12.20
N SER A 264 -8.25 -3.47 -11.53
CA SER A 264 -8.17 -3.44 -10.06
C SER A 264 -9.56 -3.31 -9.44
N ARG A 265 -10.11 -4.43 -8.96
CA ARG A 265 -11.42 -4.47 -8.31
C ARG A 265 -11.48 -3.64 -7.03
N SER A 266 -10.42 -3.64 -6.24
CA SER A 266 -10.40 -2.94 -4.95
C SER A 266 -10.34 -1.41 -5.13
N LEU A 267 -9.64 -0.96 -6.18
CA LEU A 267 -9.65 0.44 -6.60
C LEU A 267 -11.00 0.84 -7.20
N ALA A 268 -11.60 -0.01 -8.04
CA ALA A 268 -12.95 0.22 -8.58
C ALA A 268 -13.99 0.41 -7.46
N ASP A 269 -13.97 -0.46 -6.46
CA ASP A 269 -14.83 -0.37 -5.28
C ASP A 269 -14.58 0.91 -4.48
N SER A 270 -13.32 1.26 -4.21
CA SER A 270 -13.00 2.51 -3.49
C SER A 270 -13.41 3.77 -4.25
N ALA A 271 -13.20 3.81 -5.56
CA ALA A 271 -13.64 4.90 -6.43
C ALA A 271 -15.17 4.99 -6.46
N LEU A 272 -15.88 3.86 -6.54
CA LEU A 272 -17.33 3.81 -6.48
C LEU A 272 -17.84 4.34 -5.15
N GLN A 273 -17.37 3.81 -4.02
CA GLN A 273 -17.85 4.23 -2.70
C GLN A 273 -17.60 5.71 -2.44
N CYS A 274 -16.46 6.27 -2.86
CA CYS A 274 -16.25 7.72 -2.74
C CYS A 274 -17.11 8.54 -3.70
N SER A 275 -17.36 8.06 -4.92
CA SER A 275 -18.29 8.72 -5.85
C SER A 275 -19.69 8.77 -5.27
N LEU A 276 -20.17 7.67 -4.67
CA LEU A 276 -21.48 7.63 -4.01
C LEU A 276 -21.53 8.52 -2.76
N ALA A 277 -20.44 8.57 -1.98
CA ALA A 277 -20.36 9.44 -0.79
C ALA A 277 -20.46 10.93 -1.16
N ALA A 278 -19.84 11.33 -2.27
CA ALA A 278 -19.82 12.71 -2.75
C ALA A 278 -21.15 13.15 -3.39
N ILE A 279 -22.08 12.23 -3.67
CA ILE A 279 -23.39 12.57 -4.24
C ILE A 279 -24.32 13.16 -3.15
N PRO A 280 -24.83 14.41 -3.35
CA PRO A 280 -25.86 14.98 -2.49
C PRO A 280 -27.18 14.20 -2.57
N GLN A 281 -27.93 14.10 -1.46
CA GLN A 281 -29.18 13.33 -1.42
C GLN A 281 -30.25 13.82 -2.40
N ASN A 282 -30.32 15.12 -2.62
CA ASN A 282 -31.37 15.76 -3.44
C ASN A 282 -30.93 16.04 -4.87
N VAL A 283 -29.85 15.40 -5.35
CA VAL A 283 -29.40 15.61 -6.72
C VAL A 283 -30.29 14.86 -7.70
N GLU A 284 -30.74 15.56 -8.75
CA GLU A 284 -31.61 15.00 -9.79
C GLU A 284 -30.79 14.40 -10.96
N THR A 285 -29.61 14.93 -11.23
CA THR A 285 -28.72 14.49 -12.32
C THR A 285 -27.26 14.47 -11.88
N LEU A 286 -26.51 13.45 -12.29
CA LEU A 286 -25.05 13.44 -12.14
C LEU A 286 -24.39 14.36 -13.17
N ASP A 287 -23.17 14.81 -12.86
CA ASP A 287 -22.33 15.46 -13.85
C ASP A 287 -21.86 14.44 -14.92
N ALA A 288 -21.36 14.96 -16.05
CA ALA A 288 -20.94 14.12 -17.17
C ALA A 288 -19.85 13.11 -16.76
N ARG A 289 -18.98 13.48 -15.81
CA ARG A 289 -17.91 12.61 -15.32
C ARG A 289 -18.47 11.44 -14.51
N GLY A 290 -19.37 11.71 -13.57
CA GLY A 290 -20.06 10.70 -12.76
C GLY A 290 -20.83 9.71 -13.63
N THR A 291 -21.54 10.21 -14.64
CA THR A 291 -22.23 9.35 -15.63
C THR A 291 -21.26 8.43 -16.36
N VAL A 292 -20.19 8.98 -16.97
CA VAL A 292 -19.19 8.18 -17.71
C VAL A 292 -18.51 7.15 -16.82
N PHE A 293 -18.23 7.50 -15.57
CA PHE A 293 -17.63 6.59 -14.61
C PHE A 293 -18.55 5.40 -14.28
N LEU A 294 -19.83 5.66 -13.98
CA LEU A 294 -20.80 4.60 -13.67
C LEU A 294 -21.13 3.75 -14.89
N ASP A 295 -21.21 4.32 -16.09
CA ASP A 295 -21.40 3.58 -17.33
C ASP A 295 -20.27 2.57 -17.54
N ARG A 296 -19.02 3.03 -17.42
CA ARG A 296 -17.86 2.15 -17.57
C ARG A 296 -17.80 1.06 -16.49
N LEU A 297 -18.17 1.39 -15.25
CA LEU A 297 -18.27 0.37 -14.18
C LEU A 297 -19.36 -0.65 -14.49
N SER A 298 -20.49 -0.20 -15.04
CA SER A 298 -21.61 -1.05 -15.44
C SER A 298 -21.19 -2.02 -16.55
N GLU A 299 -20.47 -1.52 -17.57
CA GLU A 299 -19.91 -2.34 -18.65
C GLU A 299 -18.93 -3.39 -18.12
N GLN A 300 -18.08 -3.03 -17.16
CA GLN A 300 -17.03 -3.92 -16.67
C GLN A 300 -17.53 -4.95 -15.65
N LEU A 301 -18.36 -4.54 -14.69
CA LEU A 301 -18.85 -5.38 -13.60
C LEU A 301 -20.15 -6.11 -13.96
N GLY A 302 -20.90 -5.56 -14.91
CA GLY A 302 -22.27 -5.94 -15.22
C GLY A 302 -23.29 -5.04 -14.49
N PRO A 303 -24.39 -4.62 -15.15
CA PRO A 303 -25.38 -3.71 -14.57
C PRO A 303 -25.97 -4.18 -13.24
N GLN A 304 -26.25 -5.48 -13.12
CA GLN A 304 -26.82 -6.07 -11.91
C GLN A 304 -25.86 -5.97 -10.71
N ARG A 305 -24.56 -6.20 -10.94
CA ARG A 305 -23.55 -6.13 -9.88
C ARG A 305 -23.34 -4.69 -9.42
N LEU A 306 -23.32 -3.74 -10.36
CA LEU A 306 -23.25 -2.32 -10.04
C LEU A 306 -24.47 -1.87 -9.23
N SER A 307 -25.68 -2.19 -9.70
CA SER A 307 -26.94 -1.91 -9.00
C SER A 307 -26.93 -2.47 -7.57
N ALA A 308 -26.49 -3.72 -7.40
CA ALA A 308 -26.38 -4.33 -6.08
C ALA A 308 -25.35 -3.63 -5.17
N ALA A 309 -24.20 -3.20 -5.71
CA ALA A 309 -23.18 -2.47 -4.97
C ALA A 309 -23.68 -1.09 -4.53
N ILE A 310 -24.34 -0.35 -5.41
CA ILE A 310 -24.97 0.95 -5.11
C ILE A 310 -26.02 0.78 -4.01
N LYS A 311 -26.93 -0.18 -4.16
CA LYS A 311 -27.97 -0.49 -3.15
C LYS A 311 -27.33 -0.80 -1.79
N ARG A 312 -26.32 -1.66 -1.76
CA ARG A 312 -25.62 -2.04 -0.54
C ARG A 312 -24.97 -0.84 0.14
N TYR A 313 -24.33 0.05 -0.62
CA TYR A 313 -23.72 1.27 -0.07
C TYR A 313 -24.76 2.13 0.66
N TYR A 314 -25.85 2.48 0.00
CA TYR A 314 -26.89 3.35 0.59
C TYR A 314 -27.63 2.69 1.76
N GLN A 315 -27.88 1.37 1.68
CA GLN A 315 -28.42 0.59 2.80
C GLN A 315 -27.50 0.63 4.01
N HIS A 316 -26.20 0.42 3.81
CA HIS A 316 -25.21 0.46 4.90
C HIS A 316 -25.10 1.85 5.53
N GLN A 317 -25.17 2.92 4.72
CA GLN A 317 -25.16 4.30 5.18
C GLN A 317 -26.52 4.77 5.74
N GLN A 318 -27.55 3.92 5.75
CA GLN A 318 -28.92 4.26 6.14
C GLN A 318 -29.48 5.49 5.40
N ARG A 319 -29.10 5.64 4.12
CA ARG A 319 -29.50 6.74 3.24
C ARG A 319 -30.40 6.22 2.13
N VAL A 320 -31.27 7.08 1.60
CA VAL A 320 -32.06 6.75 0.41
C VAL A 320 -31.17 6.88 -0.82
N THR A 321 -31.33 5.98 -1.79
CA THR A 321 -30.64 6.08 -3.09
C THR A 321 -31.17 7.31 -3.85
N PRO A 322 -30.31 8.29 -4.21
CA PRO A 322 -30.71 9.46 -4.98
C PRO A 322 -31.32 9.10 -6.34
N GLY A 323 -32.31 9.87 -6.78
CA GLY A 323 -33.00 9.67 -8.07
C GLY A 323 -32.05 9.74 -9.28
N ALA A 324 -30.99 10.54 -9.19
CA ALA A 324 -29.94 10.64 -10.21
C ALA A 324 -29.26 9.31 -10.55
N LEU A 325 -29.31 8.31 -9.67
CA LEU A 325 -28.72 6.98 -9.91
C LEU A 325 -29.67 6.00 -10.62
N SER A 326 -30.92 6.40 -10.87
CA SER A 326 -31.92 5.56 -11.54
C SER A 326 -31.43 4.84 -12.81
N PRO A 327 -30.59 5.43 -13.70
CA PRO A 327 -30.11 4.73 -14.89
C PRO A 327 -29.30 3.46 -14.60
N TRP A 328 -28.63 3.37 -13.45
CA TRP A 328 -27.80 2.22 -13.05
C TRP A 328 -28.49 1.31 -12.04
N MET A 329 -29.74 1.60 -11.68
CA MET A 329 -30.53 0.82 -10.75
C MET A 329 -31.36 -0.19 -11.52
N SER A 330 -30.70 -1.18 -12.14
CA SER A 330 -31.39 -2.23 -12.89
C SER A 330 -32.45 -2.89 -12.01
N GLU A 331 -33.70 -2.88 -12.46
CA GLU A 331 -34.78 -3.64 -11.88
C GLU A 331 -34.52 -5.12 -12.16
N THR A 332 -34.40 -5.92 -11.10
CA THR A 332 -34.59 -7.36 -11.21
C THR A 332 -36.06 -7.59 -11.55
N THR A 333 -36.39 -7.72 -12.84
CA THR A 333 -37.50 -8.61 -13.20
C THR A 333 -37.00 -10.02 -12.90
N GLY A 334 -37.41 -10.55 -11.76
CA GLY A 334 -37.36 -11.98 -11.52
C GLY A 334 -38.23 -12.67 -12.56
N GLU A 335 -37.65 -13.65 -13.24
CA GLU A 335 -38.38 -14.77 -13.82
C GLU A 335 -38.23 -15.98 -12.89
#